data_AF-A0A1V2QVC9-F1
#
_entry.id   AF-A0A1V2QVC9-F1
#
_cell.length_a   1.000
_cell.length_b   1.000
_cell.length_c   1.000
_cell.angle_alpha   90.00
_cell.angle_beta   90.00
_cell.angle_gamma   90.00
#
_symmetry.space_group_name_H-M   'P 1'
#
loop_
_entity.id
_entity.type
_entity.pdbx_description
1 polymer ?
#
loop_
_entity_poly.entity_id
_entity_poly.type
_entity_poly.pdbx_seq_one_letter_code
_entity_poly.pdbx_strand_id
1 'polypeptide(L)' 'MIPIPRLGEPTDVTRLLLFLTSSDPPFITGSEYVIDGGLLLGPALQVKTT' A
#
# COMPACT_ATOMS: atom_id res chain seq x y z
N MET A 1 -0.96 -6.35 -14.74
CA MET A 1 0.31 -5.70 -14.35
C MET A 1 0.09 -5.09 -12.99
N ILE A 2 0.90 -5.46 -11.99
CA ILE A 2 0.86 -4.85 -10.66
C ILE A 2 1.85 -3.68 -10.66
N PRO A 3 1.47 -2.46 -10.23
CA PRO A 3 2.36 -1.29 -10.21
C PRO A 3 3.68 -1.53 -9.47
N ILE A 4 3.64 -2.26 -8.35
CA ILE A 4 4.83 -2.79 -7.69
C ILE A 4 5.09 -4.19 -8.25
N PRO A 5 6.14 -4.41 -9.07
CA PRO A 5 6.33 -5.66 -9.82
C PRO A 5 6.98 -6.76 -8.98
N ARG A 6 6.45 -7.02 -7.79
CA ARG A 6 6.86 -8.13 -6.91
C ARG A 6 5.70 -8.63 -6.08
N LEU A 7 5.84 -9.84 -5.53
CA LEU A 7 4.93 -10.32 -4.50
C LEU A 7 5.10 -9.46 -3.22
N GLY A 8 4.00 -9.29 -2.49
CA GLY A 8 4.02 -8.70 -1.16
C GLY A 8 4.71 -9.61 -0.16
N GLU A 9 5.48 -9.02 0.73
CA GLU A 9 6.14 -9.71 1.83
C GLU A 9 5.41 -9.42 3.14
N PRO A 10 5.50 -10.30 4.17
CA PRO A 10 4.89 -10.03 5.48
C PRO A 10 5.29 -8.65 6.06
N THR A 11 6.51 -8.20 5.77
CA THR A 11 7.02 -6.90 6.21
C THR A 11 6.28 -5.70 5.62
N ASP A 12 5.61 -5.82 4.48
CA ASP A 12 4.81 -4.75 3.88
C ASP A 12 3.56 -4.44 4.73
N VAL A 13 2.96 -5.46 5.35
CA VAL A 13 1.82 -5.31 6.25
C VAL A 13 2.26 -4.87 7.64
N THR A 14 3.30 -5.52 8.19
CA THR A 14 3.75 -5.26 9.57
C THR A 14 4.25 -3.83 9.77
N ARG A 15 4.81 -3.18 8.74
CA ARG A 15 5.22 -1.77 8.82
C ARG A 15 4.04 -0.84 9.06
N LEU A 16 2.90 -1.04 8.38
CA LEU A 16 1.70 -0.25 8.63
C LEU A 16 1.18 -0.53 10.04
N LEU A 17 1.14 -1.79 10.45
CA LEU A 17 0.68 -2.16 11.79
C LEU A 17 1.51 -1.44 12.87
N LEU A 18 2.83 -1.48 12.76
CA LEU A 18 3.73 -0.81 13.70
C LEU A 18 3.46 0.70 13.75
N PHE A 19 3.27 1.35 12.61
CA PHE A 19 2.89 2.76 12.55
C PHE A 19 1.54 3.02 13.24
N LEU A 20 0.50 2.25 12.94
CA LEU A 20 -0.83 2.43 13.53
C LEU A 20 -0.84 2.21 15.05
N THR A 21 0.03 1.34 15.56
CA THR A 21 0.17 1.06 16.99
C THR A 21 1.18 1.96 17.70
N SER A 22 1.90 2.83 16.98
CA SER A 22 2.85 3.77 17.59
C SER A 22 2.11 4.98 18.19
N SER A 23 2.86 5.89 18.80
CA SER A 23 2.34 7.19 19.25
C SER A 23 2.13 8.20 18.12
N ASP A 24 2.49 7.86 16.87
CA ASP A 24 2.55 8.82 15.75
C ASP A 24 1.18 9.18 15.14
N PRO A 25 0.17 8.27 15.09
CA PRO A 25 -1.15 8.61 14.57
C PRO A 25 -2.20 8.76 15.69
N PRO A 26 -2.29 9.90 16.40
CA PRO A 26 -3.24 10.06 17.51
C PRO A 26 -4.70 10.21 17.07
N PHE A 27 -4.97 10.39 15.77
CA PHE A 27 -6.29 10.76 15.25
C PHE A 27 -6.76 9.91 14.06
N ILE A 28 -6.22 8.69 13.94
CA ILE A 28 -6.62 7.73 12.91
C ILE A 28 -7.53 6.67 13.55
N THR A 29 -8.75 6.58 13.06
CA THR A 29 -9.72 5.54 13.46
C THR A 29 -10.78 5.36 12.37
N GLY A 30 -11.37 4.16 12.27
CA GLY A 30 -12.43 3.87 11.30
C GLY A 30 -11.99 3.79 9.83
N SER A 31 -10.69 3.69 9.57
CA SER A 31 -10.10 3.67 8.23
C SER A 31 -9.69 2.28 7.79
N GLU A 32 -9.78 2.02 6.49
CA GLU A 32 -9.20 0.85 5.83
C GLU A 32 -7.93 1.25 5.06
N TYR A 33 -6.92 0.38 5.09
CA TYR A 33 -5.65 0.59 4.39
C TYR A 33 -5.38 -0.56 3.44
N VAL A 34 -5.24 -0.25 2.15
CA VAL A 34 -4.95 -1.24 1.10
C VAL A 34 -3.43 -1.39 0.95
N ILE A 35 -2.94 -2.63 1.07
CA ILE A 35 -1.52 -2.99 0.94
C ILE A 35 -1.38 -4.13 -0.08
N ASP A 36 -1.54 -3.80 -1.36
CA ASP A 36 -1.68 -4.79 -2.44
C ASP A 36 -0.71 -4.59 -3.61
N GLY A 37 0.28 -3.71 -3.44
CA GLY A 37 1.20 -3.33 -4.51
C GLY A 37 0.56 -2.58 -5.66
N GLY A 38 -0.67 -2.06 -5.48
CA GLY A 38 -1.45 -1.36 -6.50
C GLY A 38 -2.33 -2.27 -7.37
N LEU A 39 -2.63 -3.49 -6.92
CA LEU A 39 -3.48 -4.43 -7.64
C LEU A 39 -4.89 -3.86 -7.92
N LEU A 40 -5.48 -3.16 -6.94
CA LEU A 40 -6.80 -2.54 -7.04
C LEU A 40 -6.81 -1.25 -7.86
N LEU A 41 -5.65 -0.68 -8.20
CA LEU A 41 -5.57 0.51 -9.07
C LEU A 41 -5.89 0.20 -10.54
N GLY A 42 -6.00 -1.09 -10.90
CA GLY A 42 -6.18 -1.51 -12.28
C GLY A 42 -4.88 -1.43 -13.10
N PRO A 43 -4.97 -1.51 -14.45
CA PRO A 43 -3.79 -1.43 -15.30
C PRO A 43 -3.05 -0.12 -15.06
N ALA A 44 -1.76 -0.19 -14.72
CA ALA A 44 -0.92 1.00 -14.71
C ALA A 44 -1.00 1.65 -16.10
N LEU A 45 -1.45 2.91 -16.15
CA LEU A 45 -1.41 3.69 -17.38
C LEU A 45 0.03 3.70 -17.87
N GLN A 46 0.29 3.08 -19.03
CA GLN A 46 1.56 3.23 -19.69
C GLN A 46 1.65 4.70 -20.11
N VAL A 47 2.54 5.47 -19.47
CA VAL A 47 2.93 6.78 -19.98
C VAL A 47 3.52 6.50 -21.36
N LYS A 48 2.77 6.82 -22.41
CA LYS A 48 3.29 6.77 -23.78
C LYS A 48 4.35 7.86 -23.89
N THR A 49 5.61 7.48 -23.73
CA THR A 49 6.73 8.31 -24.16
C THR A 49 6.62 8.42 -25.68
N THR A 50 6.09 9.55 -26.14
CA THR A 50 6.23 10.00 -27.53
C THR A 50 7.62 10.59 -27.71
#